data_AF-A0A4Q3SUB9-F1
#
_entry.id   AF-A0A4Q3SUB9-F1
#
_cell.length_a   1.000
_cell.length_b   1.000
_cell.length_c   1.000
_cell.angle_alpha   90.00
_cell.angle_beta   90.00
_cell.angle_gamma   90.00
#
_symmetry.space_group_name_H-M   'P 1'
#
loop_
_entity.id
_entity.type
_entity.pdbx_description
1 polymer ?
#
loop_
_entity_poly.entity_id
_entity_poly.type
_entity_poly.pdbx_seq_one_letter_code
_entity_poly.pdbx_strand_id
1 'polypeptide(L)'
;MKNFLFAALMLIVNALHSQVLIHAHNDYEKKEPLFNAIRNKAFAIEADVYLVDGKLMVAHDRKDIRPERTLQAMYLDPLDSLFAKHKGSVSADKKYKPVLVVDIKSDGEKAIATLIAMISRHQKNFDRRVNPMAVEILISGDRGPVSSWRAYPAFIKFDGRPTEEYDIATLSRVLTISE
;
A
#
# COMPACT_ATOMS: atom_id res chain seq x y z
N MET A 1 -34.65 27.56 -48.44
CA MET A 1 -35.24 27.28 -47.10
C MET A 1 -35.38 25.75 -47.02
N LYS A 2 -34.72 24.97 -46.17
CA LYS A 2 -34.30 25.17 -44.78
C LYS A 2 -33.00 24.39 -44.54
N ASN A 3 -32.25 24.87 -43.55
CA ASN A 3 -30.89 24.53 -43.19
C ASN A 3 -30.69 23.04 -42.87
N PHE A 4 -29.72 22.39 -43.51
CA PHE A 4 -29.15 21.15 -43.01
C PHE A 4 -28.22 21.50 -41.84
N LEU A 5 -28.76 21.39 -40.63
CA LEU A 5 -28.01 21.51 -39.39
C LEU A 5 -27.18 20.23 -39.21
N PHE A 6 -25.92 20.25 -39.65
CA PHE A 6 -24.95 19.22 -39.29
C PHE A 6 -24.61 19.40 -37.81
N ALA A 7 -25.30 18.67 -36.93
CA ALA A 7 -24.91 18.56 -35.53
C ALA A 7 -23.63 17.72 -35.46
N ALA A 8 -22.49 18.39 -35.32
CA ALA A 8 -21.23 17.74 -34.98
C ALA A 8 -21.32 17.21 -33.55
N LEU A 9 -21.65 15.93 -33.40
CA LEU A 9 -21.60 15.22 -32.13
C LEU A 9 -20.13 15.02 -31.73
N MET A 10 -19.56 15.97 -30.97
CA MET A 10 -18.29 15.73 -30.28
C MET A 10 -18.52 14.64 -29.23
N LEU A 11 -18.13 13.40 -29.54
CA LEU A 11 -17.92 12.38 -28.52
C LEU A 11 -16.76 12.82 -27.63
N ILE A 12 -17.08 13.40 -26.47
CA ILE A 12 -16.12 13.52 -25.38
C ILE A 12 -15.94 12.10 -24.82
N VAL A 13 -14.94 11.39 -25.35
CA VAL A 13 -14.48 10.14 -24.74
C VAL A 13 -13.79 10.54 -23.44
N ASN A 14 -14.54 10.53 -22.34
CA ASN A 14 -13.93 10.52 -21.02
C ASN A 14 -13.17 9.20 -20.89
N ALA A 15 -11.89 9.22 -21.24
CA ALA A 15 -11.01 8.09 -21.00
C ALA A 15 -10.80 7.97 -19.48
N LEU A 16 -11.72 7.26 -18.83
CA LEU A 16 -11.57 6.69 -17.51
C LEU A 16 -10.41 5.69 -17.58
N HIS A 17 -9.18 6.20 -17.49
CA HIS A 17 -8.00 5.37 -17.33
C HIS A 17 -7.96 4.90 -15.89
N SER A 18 -8.34 3.64 -15.67
CA SER A 18 -8.05 2.93 -14.43
C SER A 18 -6.54 2.84 -14.24
N GLN A 19 -6.09 2.86 -12.98
CA GLN A 19 -4.68 2.66 -12.67
C GLN A 19 -4.26 1.25 -13.13
N VAL A 20 -3.16 1.17 -13.88
CA VAL A 20 -2.56 -0.11 -14.24
C VAL A 20 -1.99 -0.76 -12.98
N LEU A 21 -2.29 -2.03 -12.78
CA LEU A 21 -1.85 -2.79 -11.61
C LEU A 21 -0.42 -3.30 -11.83
N ILE A 22 0.55 -2.44 -11.57
CA ILE A 22 1.98 -2.79 -11.59
C ILE A 22 2.43 -3.07 -10.16
N HIS A 23 3.12 -4.18 -9.95
CA HIS A 23 3.70 -4.55 -8.66
C HIS A 23 5.22 -4.33 -8.66
N ALA A 24 5.70 -3.42 -7.81
CA ALA A 24 7.12 -3.18 -7.60
C ALA A 24 7.66 -4.18 -6.57
N HIS A 25 7.92 -5.41 -7.04
CA HIS A 25 8.49 -6.49 -6.22
C HIS A 25 9.88 -6.12 -5.72
N ASN A 26 10.11 -6.38 -4.43
CA ASN A 26 11.35 -6.03 -3.73
C ASN A 26 11.79 -4.60 -4.07
N ASP A 27 10.88 -3.63 -3.87
CA ASP A 27 11.13 -2.23 -4.25
C ASP A 27 12.39 -1.67 -3.53
N TYR A 28 12.66 -2.18 -2.33
CA TYR A 28 13.83 -1.84 -1.53
C TYR A 28 15.17 -2.22 -2.20
N GLU A 29 15.19 -3.10 -3.19
CA GLU A 29 16.39 -3.45 -3.95
C GLU A 29 16.65 -2.51 -5.14
N LYS A 30 15.69 -1.63 -5.47
CA LYS A 30 15.84 -0.71 -6.61
C LYS A 30 16.76 0.46 -6.24
N LYS A 31 17.26 1.16 -7.27
CA LYS A 31 18.18 2.30 -7.11
C LYS A 31 17.58 3.46 -6.32
N GLU A 32 16.29 3.74 -6.53
CA GLU A 32 15.54 4.79 -5.83
C GLU A 32 14.26 4.17 -5.26
N PRO A 33 14.33 3.41 -4.15
CA PRO A 33 13.16 2.80 -3.52
C PRO A 33 12.08 3.84 -3.23
N LEU A 34 10.82 3.41 -3.31
CA LEU A 34 9.60 4.23 -3.25
C LEU A 34 9.47 5.24 -4.39
N PHE A 35 10.45 6.11 -4.60
CA PHE A 35 10.36 7.21 -5.57
C PHE A 35 10.28 6.72 -7.01
N ASN A 36 11.03 5.68 -7.38
CA ASN A 36 10.93 5.09 -8.71
C ASN A 36 9.55 4.44 -8.92
N ALA A 37 9.05 3.70 -7.92
CA ALA A 37 7.73 3.08 -7.99
C ALA A 37 6.61 4.14 -8.13
N ILE A 38 6.66 5.22 -7.35
CA ILE A 38 5.70 6.33 -7.43
C ILE A 38 5.77 7.05 -8.77
N ARG A 39 6.98 7.32 -9.29
CA ARG A 39 7.18 7.98 -10.59
C ARG A 39 6.58 7.17 -11.74
N ASN A 40 6.69 5.84 -11.66
CA ASN A 40 6.13 4.91 -12.63
C ASN A 40 4.70 4.45 -12.30
N LYS A 41 4.07 5.06 -11.29
CA LYS A 41 2.69 4.78 -10.87
C LYS A 41 2.43 3.31 -10.52
N ALA A 42 3.41 2.64 -9.92
CA ALA A 42 3.24 1.28 -9.41
C ALA A 42 2.06 1.21 -8.45
N PHE A 43 1.17 0.25 -8.66
CA PHE A 43 0.00 0.03 -7.80
C PHE A 43 0.40 -0.51 -6.44
N ALA A 44 1.22 -1.56 -6.42
CA ALA A 44 1.72 -2.17 -5.20
C ALA A 44 3.23 -1.95 -5.10
N ILE A 45 3.69 -1.58 -3.91
CA ILE A 45 5.09 -1.33 -3.59
C ILE A 45 5.44 -2.24 -2.42
N GLU A 46 6.36 -3.19 -2.62
CA GLU A 46 6.61 -4.26 -1.66
C GLU A 46 7.89 -4.06 -0.86
N ALA A 47 7.77 -4.25 0.45
CA ALA A 47 8.87 -4.25 1.40
C ALA A 47 8.84 -5.53 2.25
N ASP A 48 9.90 -6.32 2.14
CA ASP A 48 10.17 -7.47 3.02
C ASP A 48 10.61 -6.96 4.38
N VAL A 49 9.96 -7.39 5.46
CA VAL A 49 10.27 -6.92 6.81
C VAL A 49 10.54 -8.03 7.81
N TYR A 50 11.53 -7.78 8.66
CA TYR A 50 11.79 -8.52 9.90
C TYR A 50 11.57 -7.61 11.09
N LEU A 51 10.95 -8.13 12.16
CA LEU A 51 10.95 -7.46 13.45
C LEU A 51 12.27 -7.78 14.19
N VAL A 52 13.09 -6.76 14.44
CA VAL A 52 14.37 -6.89 15.17
C VAL A 52 14.46 -5.76 16.19
N ASP A 53 14.63 -6.11 17.47
CA ASP A 53 14.77 -5.18 18.59
C ASP A 53 13.69 -4.06 18.60
N GLY A 54 12.45 -4.44 18.31
CA GLY A 54 11.30 -3.52 18.28
C GLY A 54 11.20 -2.63 17.04
N LYS A 55 12.02 -2.87 16.01
CA LYS A 55 12.00 -2.13 14.74
C LYS A 55 11.69 -3.06 13.57
N LEU A 56 10.95 -2.54 12.59
CA LEU A 56 10.71 -3.22 11.32
C LEU A 56 11.88 -2.91 10.37
N MET A 57 12.74 -3.90 10.18
CA MET A 57 13.94 -3.85 9.33
C MET A 57 13.59 -4.37 7.94
N VAL A 58 14.05 -3.68 6.89
CA VAL A 58 13.76 -4.03 5.49
C VAL A 58 14.92 -4.83 4.90
N ALA A 59 14.68 -6.10 4.57
CA ALA A 59 15.63 -7.00 3.92
C ALA A 59 14.93 -8.28 3.43
N HIS A 60 15.46 -8.91 2.38
CA HIS A 60 14.98 -10.22 1.92
C HIS A 60 15.40 -11.33 2.90
N ASP A 61 16.71 -11.47 3.11
CA ASP A 61 17.30 -12.39 4.07
C ASP A 61 17.67 -11.67 5.37
N ARG A 62 17.50 -12.35 6.51
CA ARG A 62 17.87 -11.81 7.83
C ARG A 62 19.34 -11.39 7.94
N LYS A 63 20.24 -12.04 7.19
CA LYS A 63 21.68 -11.72 7.15
C LYS A 63 22.00 -10.39 6.46
N ASP A 64 21.09 -9.90 5.61
CA ASP A 64 21.26 -8.68 4.80
C ASP A 64 20.69 -7.44 5.48
N ILE A 65 20.20 -7.59 6.72
CA ILE A 65 19.69 -6.49 7.53
C ILE A 65 20.77 -5.44 7.74
N ARG A 66 20.42 -4.19 7.45
CA ARG A 66 21.27 -3.03 7.72
C ARG A 66 20.56 -2.07 8.68
N PRO A 67 21.22 -1.56 9.73
CA PRO A 67 20.57 -0.72 10.74
C PRO A 67 19.85 0.52 10.20
N GLU A 68 20.34 1.08 9.10
CA GLU A 68 19.76 2.25 8.42
C GLU A 68 18.51 1.93 7.58
N ARG A 69 18.30 0.66 7.22
CA ARG A 69 17.21 0.20 6.36
C ARG A 69 16.01 -0.24 7.17
N THR A 70 15.34 0.73 7.79
CA THR A 70 14.06 0.50 8.50
C THR A 70 12.88 0.81 7.60
N LEU A 71 11.72 0.19 7.84
CA LEU A 71 10.47 0.52 7.14
C LEU A 71 10.11 2.01 7.33
N GLN A 72 10.39 2.57 8.51
CA GLN A 72 10.21 3.99 8.80
C GLN A 72 11.02 4.86 7.84
N ALA A 73 12.34 4.66 7.81
CA ALA A 73 13.25 5.50 7.04
C ALA A 73 13.10 5.31 5.53
N MET A 74 12.82 4.08 5.07
CA MET A 74 12.72 3.76 3.65
C MET A 74 11.37 4.11 3.03
N TYR A 75 10.28 4.02 3.81
CA TYR A 75 8.92 4.13 3.28
C TYR A 75 8.06 5.16 4.00
N LEU A 76 7.92 5.08 5.33
CA LEU A 76 6.94 5.91 6.03
C LEU A 76 7.35 7.40 6.08
N ASP A 77 8.59 7.73 6.44
CA ASP A 77 9.07 9.12 6.47
C ASP A 77 9.07 9.77 5.07
N PRO A 78 9.53 9.08 4.00
CA PRO A 78 9.42 9.61 2.65
C PRO A 78 7.98 9.78 2.17
N LEU A 79 7.07 8.85 2.50
CA LEU A 79 5.63 8.99 2.21
C LEU A 79 5.06 10.22 2.89
N ASP A 80 5.32 10.41 4.18
CA ASP A 80 4.89 11.60 4.92
C ASP A 80 5.33 12.91 4.24
N SER A 81 6.58 12.93 3.78
CA SER A 81 7.15 14.05 3.04
C SER A 81 6.41 14.31 1.71
N LEU A 82 6.02 13.25 1.00
CA LEU A 82 5.22 13.34 -0.22
C LEU A 82 3.80 13.85 0.07
N PHE A 83 3.15 13.36 1.12
CA PHE A 83 1.83 13.85 1.54
C PHE A 83 1.84 15.34 1.91
N ALA A 84 2.89 15.80 2.60
CA ALA A 84 3.07 17.21 2.89
C ALA A 84 3.27 18.02 1.60
N LYS A 85 4.16 17.56 0.71
CA LYS A 85 4.48 18.23 -0.56
C LYS A 85 3.28 18.33 -1.51
N HIS A 86 2.47 17.28 -1.60
CA HIS A 86 1.37 17.17 -2.56
C HIS A 86 -0.02 17.40 -1.93
N LYS A 87 -0.05 17.97 -0.72
CA LYS A 87 -1.27 18.39 -0.02
C LYS A 87 -2.28 17.25 0.12
N GLY A 88 -1.87 16.18 0.80
CA GLY A 88 -2.74 15.05 1.14
C GLY A 88 -2.73 13.88 0.16
N SER A 89 -1.76 13.78 -0.74
CA SER A 89 -1.55 12.60 -1.61
C SER A 89 -0.06 12.33 -1.82
N VAL A 90 0.29 11.18 -2.39
CA VAL A 90 1.70 10.84 -2.68
C VAL A 90 2.28 11.55 -3.91
N SER A 91 1.42 12.10 -4.78
CA SER A 91 1.84 12.82 -5.99
C SER A 91 0.80 13.87 -6.40
N ALA A 92 1.10 14.67 -7.43
CA ALA A 92 0.14 15.62 -8.00
C ALA A 92 -1.05 14.92 -8.72
N ASP A 93 -0.89 13.66 -9.11
CA ASP A 93 -1.94 12.87 -9.74
C ASP A 93 -2.94 12.39 -8.68
N LYS A 94 -4.12 13.02 -8.65
CA LYS A 94 -5.19 12.71 -7.70
C LYS A 94 -5.97 11.43 -8.04
N LYS A 95 -5.55 10.67 -9.04
CA LYS A 95 -6.07 9.33 -9.34
C LYS A 95 -5.13 8.22 -8.87
N TYR A 96 -3.86 8.53 -8.59
CA TYR A 96 -2.86 7.55 -8.19
C TYR A 96 -2.95 7.24 -6.68
N LYS A 97 -3.23 5.99 -6.34
CA LYS A 97 -3.42 5.53 -4.95
C LYS A 97 -2.67 4.21 -4.72
N PRO A 98 -1.38 4.27 -4.34
CA PRO A 98 -0.61 3.04 -4.16
C PRO A 98 -1.02 2.27 -2.90
N VAL A 99 -0.64 1.00 -2.92
CA VAL A 99 -0.66 0.05 -1.81
C VAL A 99 0.79 -0.16 -1.38
N LEU A 100 1.08 -0.05 -0.09
CA LEU A 100 2.32 -0.51 0.50
C LEU A 100 2.11 -1.93 1.01
N VAL A 101 2.77 -2.89 0.36
CA VAL A 101 2.79 -4.29 0.76
C VAL A 101 3.90 -4.47 1.78
N VAL A 102 3.53 -4.78 3.01
CA VAL A 102 4.45 -5.13 4.09
C VAL A 102 4.48 -6.65 4.15
N ASP A 103 5.46 -7.27 3.49
CA ASP A 103 5.65 -8.72 3.50
C ASP A 103 6.44 -9.10 4.76
N ILE A 104 5.74 -9.62 5.76
CA ILE A 104 6.31 -9.93 7.06
C ILE A 104 6.96 -11.32 6.99
N LYS A 105 8.27 -11.39 7.20
CA LYS A 105 9.01 -12.66 7.10
C LYS A 105 8.82 -13.58 8.32
N SER A 106 8.44 -13.03 9.48
CA SER A 106 8.24 -13.78 10.73
C SER A 106 7.63 -12.91 11.84
N ASP A 107 7.06 -13.55 12.87
CA ASP A 107 6.47 -12.92 14.07
C ASP A 107 5.31 -11.95 13.73
N GLY A 108 4.43 -12.39 12.82
CA GLY A 108 3.34 -11.62 12.22
C GLY A 108 2.58 -10.72 13.19
N GLU A 109 2.00 -11.28 14.25
CA GLU A 109 1.19 -10.51 15.21
C GLU A 109 1.99 -9.38 15.88
N LYS A 110 3.26 -9.62 16.27
CA LYS A 110 4.12 -8.60 16.88
C LYS A 110 4.57 -7.55 15.87
N ALA A 111 4.88 -7.97 14.65
CA ALA A 111 5.27 -7.07 13.57
C ALA A 111 4.09 -6.16 13.16
N ILE A 112 2.88 -6.70 13.04
CA ILE A 112 1.65 -5.93 12.78
C ILE A 112 1.38 -4.95 13.92
N ALA A 113 1.50 -5.36 15.18
CA ALA A 113 1.33 -4.45 16.33
C ALA A 113 2.35 -3.29 16.30
N THR A 114 3.60 -3.59 15.95
CA THR A 114 4.67 -2.58 15.78
C THR A 114 4.33 -1.61 14.65
N LEU A 115 3.89 -2.13 13.50
CA LEU A 115 3.47 -1.34 12.35
C LEU A 115 2.29 -0.41 12.68
N ILE A 116 1.28 -0.91 13.39
CA ILE A 116 0.12 -0.12 13.84
C ILE A 116 0.57 1.04 14.73
N ALA A 117 1.49 0.80 15.66
CA ALA A 117 2.02 1.85 16.53
C ALA A 117 2.75 2.95 15.74
N MET A 118 3.49 2.57 14.68
CA MET A 118 4.17 3.51 13.78
C MET A 118 3.15 4.35 12.97
N ILE A 119 2.16 3.70 12.37
CA ILE A 119 1.14 4.35 11.52
C ILE A 119 0.17 5.21 12.32
N SER A 120 -0.14 4.84 13.56
CA SER A 120 -1.15 5.55 14.37
C SER A 120 -0.84 7.03 14.59
N ARG A 121 0.43 7.43 14.47
CA ARG A 121 0.86 8.84 14.53
C ARG A 121 0.55 9.63 13.24
N HIS A 122 0.27 8.95 12.14
CA HIS A 122 0.16 9.52 10.78
C HIS A 122 -1.06 8.97 10.02
N GLN A 123 -2.15 8.62 10.71
CA GLN A 123 -3.32 7.94 10.11
C GLN A 123 -3.88 8.62 8.85
N LYS A 124 -3.83 9.96 8.75
CA LYS A 124 -4.27 10.70 7.55
C LYS A 124 -3.53 10.32 6.25
N ASN A 125 -2.36 9.69 6.35
CA ASN A 125 -1.58 9.25 5.20
C ASN A 125 -1.82 7.76 4.85
N PHE A 126 -2.43 7.00 5.76
CA PHE A 126 -2.54 5.53 5.66
C PHE A 126 -3.96 4.97 5.86
N ASP A 127 -4.92 5.80 6.26
CA ASP A 127 -6.32 5.41 6.45
C ASP A 127 -7.21 6.07 5.40
N ARG A 128 -7.72 5.27 4.45
CA ARG A 128 -8.61 5.75 3.38
C ARG A 128 -9.97 6.23 3.86
N ARG A 129 -10.35 5.91 5.10
CA ARG A 129 -11.57 6.45 5.74
C ARG A 129 -11.37 7.88 6.22
N VAL A 130 -10.13 8.26 6.50
CA VAL A 130 -9.74 9.63 6.89
C VAL A 130 -9.37 10.45 5.66
N ASN A 131 -8.61 9.86 4.74
CA ASN A 131 -8.18 10.50 3.51
C ASN A 131 -8.31 9.52 2.33
N PRO A 132 -9.24 9.73 1.37
CA PRO A 132 -9.42 8.84 0.23
C PRO A 132 -8.20 8.67 -0.69
N MET A 133 -7.15 9.49 -0.51
CA MET A 133 -5.87 9.44 -1.22
C MET A 133 -4.74 8.79 -0.39
N ALA A 134 -5.04 8.31 0.81
CA ALA A 134 -4.08 7.60 1.66
C ALA A 134 -3.53 6.34 0.98
N VAL A 135 -2.28 6.02 1.32
CA VAL A 135 -1.64 4.75 0.97
C VAL A 135 -2.38 3.64 1.72
N GLU A 136 -2.77 2.59 1.01
CA GLU A 136 -3.38 1.44 1.67
C GLU A 136 -2.29 0.48 2.14
N ILE A 137 -2.44 -0.03 3.36
CA ILE A 137 -1.48 -0.96 3.95
C ILE A 137 -1.98 -2.37 3.75
N LEU A 138 -1.17 -3.17 3.06
CA LEU A 138 -1.44 -4.59 2.82
C LEU A 138 -0.41 -5.43 3.56
N ILE A 139 -0.86 -6.29 4.46
CA ILE A 139 0.00 -7.28 5.13
C ILE A 139 0.04 -8.55 4.30
N SER A 140 1.24 -8.99 3.94
CA SER A 140 1.51 -10.30 3.31
C SER A 140 2.54 -11.09 4.14
N GLY A 141 2.87 -12.31 3.70
CA GLY A 141 3.78 -13.21 4.41
C GLY A 141 3.15 -13.81 5.67
N ASP A 142 3.84 -13.67 6.81
CA ASP A 142 3.34 -14.01 8.13
C ASP A 142 2.32 -12.97 8.61
N ARG A 143 1.05 -13.24 8.28
CA ARG A 143 -0.11 -12.37 8.58
C ARG A 143 -0.75 -12.65 9.95
N GLY A 144 -0.17 -13.54 10.75
CA GLY A 144 -0.85 -14.12 11.91
C GLY A 144 -2.12 -14.90 11.53
N PRO A 145 -2.88 -15.42 12.52
CA PRO A 145 -4.06 -16.21 12.25
C PRO A 145 -5.21 -15.35 11.72
N VAL A 146 -5.94 -15.84 10.72
CA VAL A 146 -7.12 -15.17 10.11
C VAL A 146 -8.14 -14.72 11.16
N SER A 147 -8.32 -15.50 12.24
CA SER A 147 -9.21 -15.17 13.36
C SER A 147 -8.87 -13.87 14.09
N SER A 148 -7.61 -13.43 14.05
CA SER A 148 -7.16 -12.18 14.66
C SER A 148 -7.47 -10.94 13.81
N TRP A 149 -7.68 -11.09 12.50
CA TRP A 149 -7.65 -9.97 11.56
C TRP A 149 -8.70 -8.89 11.82
N ARG A 150 -9.88 -9.32 12.31
CA ARG A 150 -10.98 -8.42 12.63
C ARG A 150 -10.68 -7.50 13.82
N ALA A 151 -9.74 -7.88 14.69
CA ALA A 151 -9.33 -7.08 15.86
C ALA A 151 -8.39 -5.92 15.48
N TYR A 152 -7.69 -6.00 14.35
CA TYR A 152 -6.81 -4.92 13.91
C TYR A 152 -7.60 -3.70 13.40
N PRO A 153 -7.01 -2.49 13.43
CA PRO A 153 -7.61 -1.29 12.84
C PRO A 153 -8.01 -1.49 11.38
N ALA A 154 -9.11 -0.86 10.95
CA ALA A 154 -9.68 -1.06 9.61
C ALA A 154 -8.78 -0.64 8.43
N PHE A 155 -7.76 0.17 8.68
CA PHE A 155 -6.76 0.56 7.68
C PHE A 155 -5.74 -0.54 7.38
N ILE A 156 -5.66 -1.59 8.21
CA ILE A 156 -4.86 -2.78 7.94
C ILE A 156 -5.69 -3.71 7.05
N LYS A 157 -5.19 -3.96 5.84
CA LYS A 157 -5.70 -4.97 4.91
C LYS A 157 -4.76 -6.16 4.86
N PHE A 158 -5.28 -7.29 4.43
CA PHE A 158 -4.55 -8.55 4.35
C PHE A 158 -4.58 -9.08 2.92
N ASP A 159 -3.45 -9.62 2.51
CA ASP A 159 -3.35 -10.49 1.36
C ASP A 159 -3.86 -11.86 1.80
N GLY A 160 -4.91 -12.40 1.19
CA GLY A 160 -5.47 -13.71 1.52
C GLY A 160 -4.75 -14.85 0.82
N ARG A 161 -4.93 -16.09 1.27
CA ARG A 161 -4.57 -17.30 0.53
C ARG A 161 -5.80 -18.06 -0.01
N PRO A 162 -5.71 -18.72 -1.19
CA PRO A 162 -6.79 -19.56 -1.73
C PRO A 162 -7.16 -20.76 -0.85
N THR A 163 -6.25 -21.18 0.03
CA THR A 163 -6.40 -22.35 0.92
C THR A 163 -6.99 -22.01 2.29
N GLU A 164 -7.25 -20.73 2.54
CA GLU A 164 -7.80 -20.23 3.80
C GLU A 164 -9.28 -19.87 3.64
N GLU A 165 -10.08 -20.12 4.67
CA GLU A 165 -11.50 -19.76 4.68
C GLU A 165 -11.73 -18.41 5.37
N TYR A 166 -12.68 -17.63 4.84
CA TYR A 166 -13.04 -16.32 5.37
C TYR A 166 -14.56 -16.23 5.54
N ASP A 167 -15.00 -15.83 6.73
CA ASP A 167 -16.37 -15.34 6.90
C ASP A 167 -16.56 -13.98 6.18
N ILE A 168 -17.80 -13.60 5.92
CA ILE A 168 -18.14 -12.33 5.22
C ILE A 168 -17.52 -11.11 5.93
N ALA A 169 -17.48 -11.12 7.26
CA ALA A 169 -16.93 -10.02 8.03
C ALA A 169 -15.40 -9.93 7.84
N THR A 170 -14.72 -11.05 7.73
CA THR A 170 -13.26 -11.15 7.54
C THR A 170 -12.87 -10.84 6.10
N LEU A 171 -13.70 -11.19 5.11
CA LEU A 171 -13.50 -10.77 3.70
C LEU A 171 -13.38 -9.26 3.54
N SER A 172 -14.04 -8.46 4.40
CA SER A 172 -13.87 -6.99 4.39
C SER A 172 -12.44 -6.50 4.69
N ARG A 173 -11.60 -7.38 5.25
CA ARG A 173 -10.19 -7.14 5.56
C ARG A 173 -9.26 -7.61 4.44
N VAL A 174 -9.73 -8.44 3.51
CA VAL A 174 -8.95 -8.98 2.39
C VAL A 174 -8.94 -7.98 1.24
N LEU A 175 -7.75 -7.65 0.73
CA LEU A 175 -7.58 -6.77 -0.44
C LEU A 175 -7.16 -7.53 -1.69
N THR A 176 -6.30 -8.53 -1.53
CA THR A 176 -5.80 -9.41 -2.58
C THR A 176 -5.89 -10.85 -2.12
N ILE A 177 -5.78 -11.81 -3.03
CA ILE A 177 -5.56 -13.22 -2.71
C ILE A 177 -4.39 -13.69 -3.57
N SER A 178 -3.37 -14.26 -2.94
CA SER A 178 -2.13 -14.75 -3.56
C SER A 178 -1.70 -16.09 -2.96
N GLU A 179 -0.84 -16.84 -3.65
CA GLU A 179 -0.29 -18.13 -3.17
C GLU A 179 0.93 -17.94 -2.26
#